data_AF-A0A151LUR3-F1
#
_entry.id   AF-A0A151LUR3-F1
#
_cell.length_a   1.000
_cell.length_b   1.000
_cell.length_c   1.000
_cell.angle_alpha   90.00
_cell.angle_beta   90.00
_cell.angle_gamma   90.00
#
_symmetry.space_group_name_H-M   'P 1'
#
loop_
_entity.id
_entity.type
_entity.pdbx_description
1 polymer ?
#
loop_
_entity_poly.entity_id
_entity_poly.type
_entity_poly.pdbx_seq_one_letter_code
_entity_poly.pdbx_strand_id
1 'polypeptide(L)'
;MGNKHNKKKYELCEIQYEEKDFQLKYPWNEIIKWGSDDLNVDINIKIVKKVIEEIKDITLDEESFFNITDGKNIESFYFEDKFVQWATALLKDIPNLKKIRYNIVPKYINENDFWLRYFSSIKMIIIKNFFDTMQN
;
A
#
# COMPACT_ATOMS: atom_id res chain seq x y z
N MET A 1 -22.51 -37.37 43.45
CA MET A 1 -22.74 -35.92 43.60
C MET A 1 -21.56 -35.18 42.98
N GLY A 2 -21.86 -34.23 42.11
CA GLY A 2 -21.01 -33.81 40.98
C GLY A 2 -19.72 -33.08 41.37
N ASN A 3 -18.61 -33.55 40.80
CA ASN A 3 -17.33 -32.86 40.87
C ASN A 3 -17.34 -31.75 39.81
N LYS A 4 -17.39 -30.50 40.28
CA LYS A 4 -17.50 -29.30 39.46
C LYS A 4 -16.28 -29.17 38.55
N HIS A 5 -16.55 -29.15 37.25
CA HIS A 5 -15.59 -28.81 36.21
C HIS A 5 -14.91 -27.48 36.53
N ASN A 6 -13.60 -27.53 36.74
CA ASN A 6 -12.72 -26.37 36.76
C ASN A 6 -12.61 -25.85 35.32
N LYS A 7 -13.60 -25.05 34.89
CA LYS A 7 -13.56 -24.35 33.60
C LYS A 7 -12.53 -23.22 33.75
N LYS A 8 -11.33 -23.45 33.22
CA LYS A 8 -10.27 -22.46 33.06
C LYS A 8 -10.88 -21.17 32.50
N LYS A 9 -10.89 -20.14 33.34
CA LYS A 9 -11.32 -18.77 32.99
C LYS A 9 -10.12 -18.05 32.37
N TYR A 10 -9.68 -18.51 31.19
CA TYR A 10 -8.50 -17.94 30.52
C TYR A 10 -8.67 -17.97 28.99
N GLU A 11 -9.69 -17.31 28.46
CA GLU A 11 -9.79 -17.07 27.01
C GLU A 11 -10.46 -15.71 26.73
N LEU A 12 -10.02 -14.64 27.39
CA LEU A 12 -10.45 -13.26 27.05
C LEU A 12 -9.35 -12.21 27.21
N CYS A 13 -8.06 -12.58 27.23
CA CYS A 13 -6.96 -11.61 27.34
C CYS A 13 -5.94 -11.63 26.19
N GLU A 14 -6.11 -12.49 25.18
CA GLU A 14 -5.14 -12.62 24.08
C GLU A 14 -5.62 -12.01 22.75
N ILE A 15 -6.80 -11.38 22.73
CA ILE A 15 -7.31 -10.70 21.54
C ILE A 15 -7.43 -9.21 21.86
N GLN A 16 -6.81 -8.37 21.01
CA GLN A 16 -7.02 -6.92 20.85
C GLN A 16 -6.13 -5.92 21.61
N TYR A 17 -5.04 -6.35 22.26
CA TYR A 17 -3.95 -5.41 22.59
C TYR A 17 -3.16 -4.94 21.34
N GLU A 18 -3.51 -5.40 20.14
CA GLU A 18 -2.81 -5.06 18.88
C GLU A 18 -3.27 -3.76 18.20
N GLU A 19 -4.36 -3.12 18.65
CA GLU A 19 -4.89 -1.92 17.96
C GLU A 19 -4.21 -0.61 18.37
N LYS A 20 -3.45 -0.57 19.48
CA LYS A 20 -2.95 0.67 20.08
C LYS A 20 -1.70 1.28 19.43
N ASP A 21 -0.93 0.52 18.64
CA ASP A 21 0.34 1.00 18.07
C ASP A 21 0.51 0.59 16.59
N PHE A 22 -0.55 0.64 15.78
CA PHE A 22 -0.35 0.54 14.32
C PHE A 22 0.28 1.84 13.80
N GLN A 23 1.60 1.95 13.96
CA GLN A 23 2.39 2.97 13.31
C GLN A 23 2.78 2.48 11.93
N LEU A 24 2.20 3.11 10.90
CA LEU A 24 2.56 2.80 9.53
C LEU A 24 4.05 3.13 9.32
N LYS A 25 4.83 2.16 8.87
CA LYS A 25 6.27 2.33 8.67
C LYS A 25 6.54 3.19 7.44
N TYR A 26 7.67 3.89 7.45
CA TYR A 26 8.19 4.54 6.25
C TYR A 26 8.45 3.50 5.15
N PRO A 27 8.08 3.74 3.88
CA PRO A 27 7.53 4.99 3.33
C PRO A 27 5.99 5.05 3.31
N TRP A 28 5.30 3.99 3.75
CA TRP A 28 3.86 3.84 3.63
C TRP A 28 3.08 4.95 4.35
N ASN A 29 3.53 5.41 5.52
CA ASN A 29 2.93 6.55 6.22
C ASN A 29 2.86 7.83 5.38
N GLU A 30 3.92 8.13 4.64
CA GLU A 30 4.00 9.34 3.82
C GLU A 30 3.22 9.17 2.52
N ILE A 31 3.30 7.99 1.91
CA ILE A 31 2.58 7.65 0.68
C ILE A 31 1.06 7.70 0.90
N ILE A 32 0.56 7.12 1.99
CA ILE A 32 -0.87 7.14 2.30
C ILE A 32 -1.34 8.58 2.51
N LYS A 33 -0.62 9.37 3.31
CA LYS A 33 -0.94 10.80 3.51
C LYS A 33 -0.95 11.58 2.20
N TRP A 34 0.04 11.36 1.34
CA TRP A 34 0.13 12.02 0.04
C TRP A 34 -0.99 11.61 -0.91
N GLY A 35 -1.36 10.32 -0.95
CA GLY A 35 -2.44 9.84 -1.80
C GLY A 35 -3.83 10.25 -1.31
N SER A 36 -3.98 10.48 -0.01
CA SER A 36 -5.22 10.94 0.62
C SER A 36 -5.27 12.44 0.88
N ASP A 37 -4.29 13.22 0.41
CA ASP A 37 -4.19 14.66 0.73
C ASP A 37 -5.45 15.44 0.30
N ASP A 38 -6.04 15.03 -0.82
CA ASP A 38 -7.26 15.61 -1.38
C ASP A 38 -8.54 15.08 -0.70
N LEU A 39 -8.42 14.10 0.20
CA LEU A 39 -9.53 13.40 0.84
C LEU A 39 -9.57 13.76 2.33
N ASN A 40 -10.60 14.46 2.77
CA ASN A 40 -10.80 14.75 4.19
C ASN A 40 -11.35 13.52 4.92
N VAL A 41 -10.55 12.44 4.98
CA VAL A 41 -10.92 11.12 5.50
C VAL A 41 -10.06 10.71 6.67
N ASP A 42 -10.70 10.09 7.66
CA ASP A 42 -9.97 9.44 8.75
C ASP A 42 -9.28 8.18 8.25
N ILE A 43 -7.98 8.06 8.54
CA ILE A 43 -7.16 6.92 8.13
C ILE A 43 -7.57 5.69 8.93
N ASN A 44 -8.33 4.79 8.31
CA ASN A 44 -8.70 3.51 8.91
C ASN A 44 -7.64 2.44 8.60
N ILE A 45 -7.08 1.83 9.65
CA ILE A 45 -6.04 0.80 9.57
C ILE A 45 -6.42 -0.36 8.64
N LYS A 46 -7.70 -0.77 8.62
CA LYS A 46 -8.17 -1.86 7.75
C LYS A 46 -8.07 -1.48 6.28
N ILE A 47 -8.43 -0.23 5.94
CA ILE A 47 -8.30 0.31 4.58
C ILE A 47 -6.83 0.37 4.19
N VAL A 48 -5.97 0.89 5.08
CA VAL A 48 -4.53 1.00 4.80
C VAL A 48 -3.91 -0.36 4.49
N LYS A 49 -4.24 -1.39 5.27
CA LYS A 49 -3.77 -2.77 5.00
C LYS A 49 -4.23 -3.25 3.63
N LYS A 50 -5.50 -3.04 3.29
CA LYS A 50 -6.07 -3.41 1.98
C LYS A 50 -5.36 -2.69 0.83
N VAL A 51 -5.15 -1.38 0.95
CA VAL A 51 -4.42 -0.55 -0.03
C VAL A 51 -3.00 -1.08 -0.24
N ILE A 52 -2.28 -1.42 0.83
CA ILE A 52 -0.90 -1.93 0.72
C ILE A 52 -0.85 -3.28 -0.01
N GLU A 53 -1.78 -4.18 0.29
CA GLU A 53 -1.85 -5.46 -0.43
C GLU A 53 -2.19 -5.25 -1.91
N GLU A 54 -3.17 -4.40 -2.24
CA GLU A 54 -3.48 -4.06 -3.64
C GLU A 54 -2.28 -3.43 -4.38
N ILE A 55 -1.46 -2.62 -3.70
CA ILE A 55 -0.24 -2.04 -4.29
C ILE A 55 0.83 -3.10 -4.57
N LYS A 56 0.94 -4.12 -3.71
CA LYS A 56 1.86 -5.25 -3.95
C LYS A 56 1.41 -6.06 -5.16
N ASP A 57 0.10 -6.22 -5.36
CA ASP A 57 -0.49 -6.95 -6.48
C ASP A 57 -0.12 -6.33 -7.84
N ILE A 58 0.07 -5.00 -7.92
CA ILE A 58 0.60 -4.32 -9.12
C ILE A 58 1.90 -4.97 -9.60
N THR A 59 2.70 -5.47 -8.66
CA THR A 59 4.06 -5.92 -8.89
C THR A 59 4.21 -7.43 -8.89
N LEU A 60 3.14 -8.21 -9.12
CA LEU A 60 3.26 -9.68 -9.19
C LEU A 60 4.09 -10.13 -10.39
N ASP A 61 3.84 -9.53 -11.55
CA ASP A 61 4.49 -9.82 -12.82
C ASP A 61 4.40 -8.61 -13.79
N GLU A 62 5.08 -8.72 -14.93
CA GLU A 62 5.17 -7.63 -15.91
C GLU A 62 3.81 -7.32 -16.57
N GLU A 63 2.98 -8.33 -16.83
CA GLU A 63 1.66 -8.17 -17.43
C GLU A 63 0.72 -7.45 -16.46
N SER A 64 0.70 -7.88 -15.19
CA SER A 64 -0.04 -7.21 -14.11
C SER A 64 0.37 -5.74 -13.99
N PHE A 65 1.68 -5.44 -14.05
CA PHE A 65 2.17 -4.06 -13.97
C PHE A 65 1.62 -3.22 -15.11
N PHE A 66 1.72 -3.67 -16.37
CA PHE A 66 1.22 -2.90 -17.50
C PHE A 66 -0.31 -2.78 -17.47
N ASN A 67 -1.04 -3.86 -17.23
CA ASN A 67 -2.50 -3.85 -17.20
C ASN A 67 -3.07 -2.94 -16.12
N ILE A 68 -2.48 -2.95 -14.92
CA ILE A 68 -2.98 -2.16 -13.79
C ILE A 68 -2.55 -0.69 -13.91
N THR A 69 -1.37 -0.41 -14.47
CA THR A 69 -0.84 0.95 -14.57
C THR A 69 -1.24 1.68 -15.85
N ASP A 70 -1.89 1.00 -16.79
CA ASP A 70 -2.23 1.61 -18.06
C ASP A 70 -3.20 2.79 -17.92
N GLY A 71 -2.95 3.84 -18.71
CA GLY A 71 -3.75 5.08 -18.71
C GLY A 71 -3.68 5.93 -17.44
N LYS A 72 -2.95 5.52 -16.39
CA LYS A 72 -2.86 6.27 -15.13
C LYS A 72 -1.68 7.24 -15.13
N ASN A 73 -1.97 8.54 -15.03
CA ASN A 73 -0.96 9.59 -14.90
C ASN A 73 -1.38 10.60 -13.84
N ILE A 74 -0.41 11.04 -13.05
CA ILE A 74 -0.53 12.22 -12.19
C ILE A 74 0.07 13.39 -12.96
N GLU A 75 -0.67 14.51 -13.02
CA GLU A 75 -0.17 15.73 -13.63
C GLU A 75 1.07 16.25 -12.91
N SER A 76 2.04 16.76 -13.68
CA SER A 76 3.27 17.37 -13.16
C SER A 76 4.14 16.44 -12.29
N PHE A 77 4.06 15.13 -12.49
CA PHE A 77 4.94 14.19 -11.81
C PHE A 77 6.34 14.19 -12.43
N TYR A 78 7.34 14.34 -11.56
CA TYR A 78 8.75 14.16 -11.87
C TYR A 78 9.36 13.23 -10.83
N PHE A 79 10.14 12.24 -11.30
CA PHE A 79 10.78 11.29 -10.41
C PHE A 79 12.00 11.91 -9.69
N GLU A 80 11.72 12.76 -8.70
CA GLU A 80 12.70 13.57 -7.97
C GLU A 80 12.39 13.60 -6.45
N ASP A 81 13.36 14.07 -5.66
CA ASP A 81 13.25 14.33 -4.22
C ASP A 81 12.58 13.20 -3.43
N LYS A 82 11.37 13.46 -2.92
CA LYS A 82 10.60 12.54 -2.07
C LYS A 82 10.28 11.23 -2.79
N PHE A 83 10.00 11.26 -4.10
CA PHE A 83 9.66 10.06 -4.85
C PHE A 83 10.85 9.12 -4.97
N VAL A 84 12.06 9.64 -5.10
CA VAL A 84 13.30 8.85 -5.10
C VAL A 84 13.52 8.18 -3.74
N GLN A 85 13.29 8.91 -2.65
CA GLN A 85 13.43 8.38 -1.28
C GLN A 85 12.40 7.29 -1.00
N TRP A 86 11.14 7.48 -1.43
CA TRP A 86 10.08 6.49 -1.30
C TRP A 86 10.35 5.26 -2.14
N ALA A 87 10.70 5.44 -3.42
CA ALA A 87 11.07 4.36 -4.32
C ALA A 87 12.21 3.51 -3.76
N THR A 88 13.25 4.14 -3.21
CA THR A 88 14.39 3.44 -2.60
C THR A 88 13.96 2.53 -1.45
N ALA A 89 13.00 2.98 -0.63
CA ALA A 89 12.49 2.17 0.47
C ALA A 89 11.52 1.08 -0.01
N LEU A 90 10.63 1.39 -0.96
CA LEU A 90 9.72 0.42 -1.57
C LEU A 90 10.48 -0.72 -2.26
N LEU A 91 11.60 -0.42 -2.92
CA LEU A 91 12.46 -1.45 -3.54
C LEU A 91 13.12 -2.39 -2.52
N LYS A 92 13.29 -1.95 -1.26
CA LYS A 92 13.78 -2.82 -0.17
C LYS A 92 12.66 -3.67 0.40
N ASP A 93 11.47 -3.09 0.53
CA ASP A 93 10.31 -3.72 1.16
C ASP A 93 9.55 -4.68 0.23
N ILE A 94 9.56 -4.43 -1.07
CA ILE A 94 8.81 -5.19 -2.08
C ILE A 94 9.80 -5.83 -3.08
N PRO A 95 10.23 -7.10 -2.85
CA PRO A 95 11.18 -7.78 -3.72
C PRO A 95 10.73 -7.86 -5.18
N ASN A 96 9.41 -8.04 -5.41
CA ASN A 96 8.88 -8.15 -6.77
C ASN A 96 8.95 -6.81 -7.52
N LEU A 97 8.72 -5.68 -6.85
CA LEU A 97 8.90 -4.34 -7.43
C LEU A 97 10.32 -4.16 -7.97
N LYS A 98 11.32 -4.59 -7.19
CA LYS A 98 12.72 -4.53 -7.62
C LYS A 98 13.00 -5.40 -8.84
N LYS A 99 12.43 -6.61 -8.88
CA LYS A 99 12.57 -7.55 -10.01
C LYS A 99 11.93 -6.98 -11.27
N ILE A 100 10.69 -6.51 -11.19
CA ILE A 100 9.96 -5.94 -12.33
C ILE A 100 10.65 -4.69 -12.84
N ARG A 101 11.06 -3.78 -11.96
CA ARG A 101 11.84 -2.59 -12.37
C ARG A 101 13.07 -2.98 -13.17
N TYR A 102 13.85 -3.96 -12.69
CA TYR A 102 15.06 -4.41 -13.39
C TYR A 102 14.76 -5.04 -14.77
N ASN A 103 13.64 -5.77 -14.88
CA ASN A 103 13.26 -6.39 -16.15
C ASN A 103 12.71 -5.38 -17.17
N ILE A 104 11.98 -4.38 -16.68
CA ILE A 104 11.24 -3.45 -17.54
C ILE A 104 12.05 -2.21 -17.88
N VAL A 105 12.91 -1.72 -16.98
CA VAL A 105 13.71 -0.51 -17.18
C VAL A 105 15.17 -0.86 -17.49
N PRO A 106 15.78 -0.31 -18.57
CA PRO A 106 15.20 0.59 -19.57
C PRO A 106 14.56 -0.14 -20.77
N LYS A 107 14.36 -1.46 -20.70
CA LYS A 107 14.02 -2.32 -21.84
C LYS A 107 12.71 -1.95 -22.54
N TYR A 108 11.66 -1.62 -21.79
CA TYR A 108 10.35 -1.27 -22.32
C TYR A 108 9.97 0.19 -22.04
N ILE A 109 10.33 0.73 -20.87
CA ILE A 109 10.08 2.12 -20.47
C ILE A 109 11.29 2.68 -19.71
N ASN A 110 11.40 4.01 -19.65
CA ASN A 110 12.44 4.66 -18.86
C ASN A 110 12.09 4.71 -17.35
N GLU A 111 13.06 5.10 -16.53
CA GLU A 111 12.92 5.17 -15.07
C GLU A 111 11.78 6.12 -14.64
N ASN A 112 11.69 7.30 -15.25
CA ASN A 112 10.66 8.28 -14.93
C ASN A 112 9.25 7.76 -15.24
N ASP A 113 9.07 7.12 -16.40
CA ASP A 113 7.79 6.55 -16.82
C ASP A 113 7.38 5.36 -15.93
N PHE A 114 8.35 4.53 -15.51
CA PHE A 114 8.09 3.45 -14.56
C PHE A 114 7.53 3.98 -13.24
N TRP A 115 8.19 4.98 -12.66
CA TRP A 115 7.76 5.55 -11.38
C TRP A 115 6.50 6.38 -11.50
N LEU A 116 6.33 7.11 -12.61
CA LEU A 116 5.08 7.82 -12.93
C LEU A 116 3.90 6.86 -12.89
N ARG A 117 3.98 5.77 -13.65
CA ARG A 117 2.93 4.74 -13.72
C ARG A 117 2.66 4.11 -12.36
N TYR A 118 3.72 3.78 -11.63
CA TYR A 118 3.62 3.15 -10.33
C TYR A 118 2.98 4.06 -9.26
N PHE A 119 3.49 5.27 -9.09
CA PHE A 119 2.94 6.22 -8.11
C PHE A 119 1.55 6.72 -8.51
N SER A 120 1.25 6.85 -9.81
CA SER A 120 -0.10 7.14 -10.30
C SER A 120 -1.08 6.04 -9.90
N SER A 121 -0.67 4.78 -10.04
CA SER A 121 -1.49 3.63 -9.63
C SER A 121 -1.72 3.60 -8.13
N ILE A 122 -0.68 3.87 -7.34
CA ILE A 122 -0.79 3.98 -5.88
C ILE A 122 -1.82 5.05 -5.49
N LYS A 123 -1.71 6.27 -6.05
CA LYS A 123 -2.64 7.37 -5.72
C LYS A 123 -4.08 6.99 -6.06
N MET A 124 -4.31 6.36 -7.22
CA MET A 124 -5.65 5.91 -7.63
C MET A 124 -6.22 4.81 -6.71
N ILE A 125 -5.40 3.85 -6.28
CA ILE A 125 -5.84 2.79 -5.34
C ILE A 125 -6.22 3.39 -3.99
N ILE A 126 -5.44 4.35 -3.50
CA ILE A 126 -5.76 5.09 -2.27
C ILE A 126 -7.10 5.80 -2.45
N ILE A 127 -7.24 6.64 -3.47
CA ILE A 127 -8.47 7.40 -3.71
C ILE A 127 -9.70 6.49 -3.79
N LYS A 128 -9.62 5.42 -4.58
CA LYS A 128 -10.70 4.44 -4.73
C LYS A 128 -11.10 3.85 -3.38
N ASN A 129 -10.15 3.31 -2.62
CA ASN A 129 -10.44 2.61 -1.38
C ASN A 129 -10.98 3.54 -0.28
N PHE A 130 -10.51 4.79 -0.22
CA PHE A 130 -11.04 5.77 0.73
C PHE A 130 -12.40 6.32 0.30
N PHE A 131 -12.63 6.51 -1.01
CA PHE A 131 -13.93 6.91 -1.52
C PHE A 131 -15.02 5.86 -1.27
N ASP A 132 -14.70 4.57 -1.44
CA ASP A 132 -15.61 3.47 -1.12
C ASP A 132 -16.08 3.50 0.35
N THR A 133 -15.28 4.08 1.26
CA THR A 133 -15.66 4.21 2.67
C THR A 133 -16.50 5.42 3.00
N MET A 134 -16.60 6.42 2.11
CA MET A 134 -17.56 7.51 2.26
C MET A 134 -18.98 7.11 1.84
N GLN A 135 -19.12 6.07 1.02
CA GLN A 135 -20.41 5.62 0.48
C GLN A 135 -21.11 4.53 1.31
N ASN A 136 -20.38 3.92 2.26
CA ASN A 136 -20.89 2.88 3.16
C ASN A 136 -21.12 3.42 4.57
#